data_AF-L0RD30-F1
#
_entry.id   AF-L0RD30-F1
#
_cell.length_a   1.000
_cell.length_b   1.000
_cell.length_c   1.000
_cell.angle_alpha   90.00
_cell.angle_beta   90.00
_cell.angle_gamma   90.00
#
_symmetry.space_group_name_H-M   'P 1'
#
loop_
_entity.id
_entity.type
_entity.pdbx_description
1 polymer ?
#
loop_
_entity_poly.entity_id
_entity_poly.type
_entity_poly.pdbx_seq_one_letter_code
_entity_poly.pdbx_strand_id
1 'polypeptide(L)'
;MKRSAVLKWISNDLKKSFELARCQRRNWIRPERNYSIRRQCRLASVSRSVIYYKPVPESGENLKFMRLIDEQYLHHPEFGSPRMTDRLREQGYSC
;
A
#
# COMPACT_ATOMS: atom_id res chain seq x y z
N MET A 1 -6.28 39.53 -2.26
CA MET A 1 -7.40 38.84 -2.94
C MET A 1 -6.90 38.01 -4.14
N LYS A 2 -6.14 36.92 -3.94
CA LYS A 2 -5.62 36.05 -5.04
C LYS A 2 -5.55 34.54 -4.68
N ARG A 3 -6.16 34.11 -3.57
CA ARG A 3 -6.11 32.70 -3.11
C ARG A 3 -7.16 31.79 -3.80
N SER A 4 -8.24 32.35 -4.32
CA SER A 4 -9.35 31.57 -4.90
C SER A 4 -9.02 30.94 -6.26
N ALA A 5 -8.25 31.63 -7.11
CA ALA A 5 -7.88 31.13 -8.43
C ALA A 5 -6.88 29.97 -8.35
N VAL A 6 -5.90 30.06 -7.44
CA VAL A 6 -4.89 29.00 -7.23
C VAL A 6 -5.55 27.73 -6.68
N LEU A 7 -6.47 27.86 -5.71
CA LEU A 7 -7.20 26.71 -5.17
C LEU A 7 -8.14 26.08 -6.20
N LYS A 8 -8.81 26.87 -7.04
CA LYS A 8 -9.65 26.37 -8.14
C LYS A 8 -8.82 25.66 -9.22
N TRP A 9 -7.66 26.20 -9.58
CA TRP A 9 -6.73 25.59 -10.54
C TRP A 9 -6.18 24.26 -10.01
N ILE A 10 -5.70 24.24 -8.76
CA ILE A 10 -5.25 23.00 -8.10
C ILE A 10 -6.38 21.97 -8.04
N SER A 11 -7.60 22.37 -7.68
CA SER A 11 -8.76 21.46 -7.62
C SER A 11 -9.09 20.84 -8.99
N ASN A 12 -9.05 21.62 -10.06
CA ASN A 12 -9.34 21.13 -11.41
C ASN A 12 -8.23 20.23 -11.97
N ASP A 13 -6.96 20.56 -11.77
CA ASP A 13 -5.84 19.72 -12.21
C ASP A 13 -5.76 18.41 -11.41
N LEU A 14 -6.05 18.45 -10.11
CA LEU A 14 -6.17 17.25 -9.30
C LEU A 14 -7.25 16.32 -9.84
N LYS A 15 -8.44 16.85 -10.18
CA LYS A 15 -9.54 16.07 -10.78
C LYS A 15 -9.15 15.42 -12.10
N LYS A 16 -8.41 16.13 -12.96
CA LYS A 16 -7.92 15.61 -14.24
C LYS A 16 -6.86 14.50 -14.05
N SER A 17 -6.03 14.62 -13.01
CA SER A 17 -5.07 13.57 -12.65
C SER A 17 -5.71 12.25 -12.18
N PHE A 18 -6.99 12.25 -11.79
CA PHE A 18 -7.73 11.02 -11.45
C PHE A 18 -8.19 10.21 -12.66
N GLU A 19 -8.12 10.76 -13.88
CA GLU A 19 -8.46 10.02 -15.11
C GLU A 19 -7.45 8.90 -15.40
N LEU A 20 -6.21 9.02 -14.89
CA LEU A 20 -5.18 8.00 -15.01
C LEU A 20 -4.99 7.22 -13.71
N ALA A 21 -4.82 5.91 -13.85
CA ALA A 21 -4.59 5.00 -12.74
C ALA A 21 -3.34 5.40 -11.95
N ARG A 22 -3.38 5.24 -10.63
CA ARG A 22 -2.29 5.59 -9.71
C ARG A 22 -0.95 4.93 -10.10
N CYS A 23 -0.98 3.72 -10.67
CA CYS A 23 0.19 3.01 -11.15
C CYS A 23 0.89 3.73 -12.31
N GLN A 24 0.14 4.34 -13.24
CA GLN A 24 0.70 5.09 -14.35
C GLN A 24 1.36 6.39 -13.86
N ARG A 25 0.70 7.10 -12.94
CA ARG A 25 1.22 8.34 -12.35
C ARG A 25 2.48 8.13 -11.52
N ARG A 26 2.68 6.93 -10.97
CA ARG A 26 3.93 6.54 -10.29
C ARG A 26 5.14 6.67 -11.23
N ASN A 27 4.98 6.35 -12.52
CA ASN A 27 6.08 6.32 -13.49
C ASN A 27 6.61 7.72 -13.85
N TRP A 28 5.89 8.78 -13.51
CA TRP A 28 6.33 10.17 -13.72
C TRP A 28 7.34 10.65 -12.67
N ILE A 29 7.51 9.91 -11.58
CA ILE A 29 8.36 10.31 -10.47
C ILE A 29 9.76 9.73 -10.67
N ARG A 30 10.76 10.61 -10.76
CA ARG A 30 12.16 10.24 -10.99
C ARG A 30 13.09 11.05 -10.08
N PRO A 31 14.16 10.45 -9.53
CA PRO A 31 15.15 11.21 -8.79
C PRO A 31 15.89 12.15 -9.75
N GLU A 32 15.60 13.46 -9.65
CA GLU A 32 16.17 14.51 -10.50
C GLU A 32 16.75 15.64 -9.65
N ARG A 33 17.74 16.36 -10.20
CA ARG A 33 18.45 17.43 -9.49
C ARG A 33 17.59 18.67 -9.23
N ASN A 34 16.58 18.91 -10.07
CA ASN A 34 15.78 20.13 -10.07
C ASN A 34 14.51 20.04 -9.19
N TYR A 35 13.97 18.85 -8.98
CA TYR A 35 12.75 18.65 -8.21
C TYR A 35 12.89 17.49 -7.22
N SER A 36 12.62 17.75 -5.94
CA SER A 36 12.56 16.68 -4.94
C SER A 36 11.40 15.72 -5.22
N ILE A 37 11.60 14.43 -4.89
CA ILE A 37 10.56 13.38 -4.98
C ILE A 37 9.27 13.83 -4.27
N ARG A 38 9.39 14.54 -3.14
CA ARG A 38 8.24 15.08 -2.39
C ARG A 38 7.38 16.02 -3.22
N ARG A 39 8.01 16.90 -4.01
CA ARG A 39 7.31 17.86 -4.88
C ARG A 39 6.70 17.16 -6.08
N GLN A 40 7.42 16.22 -6.69
CA GLN A 40 6.91 15.42 -7.79
C GLN A 40 5.69 14.59 -7.39
N CYS A 41 5.73 13.92 -6.23
CA CYS A 41 4.57 13.18 -5.69
C CYS A 41 3.34 14.07 -5.49
N ARG A 42 3.53 15.32 -5.05
CA ARG A 42 2.44 16.29 -4.86
C ARG A 42 1.81 16.69 -6.19
N LEU A 43 2.63 16.90 -7.21
CA LEU A 43 2.16 17.26 -8.56
C LEU A 43 1.48 16.09 -9.26
N ALA A 44 2.00 14.87 -9.09
CA ALA A 44 1.43 13.65 -9.67
C ALA A 44 0.23 13.09 -8.87
N SER A 45 -0.13 13.70 -7.73
CA SER A 45 -1.18 13.21 -6.82
C SER A 45 -0.94 11.76 -6.36
N VAL A 46 0.31 11.38 -6.07
CA VAL A 46 0.73 10.04 -5.62
C VAL A 46 1.25 10.10 -4.18
N SER A 47 0.91 9.11 -3.35
CA SER A 47 1.49 8.99 -2.01
C SER A 47 2.97 8.66 -2.08
N ARG A 48 3.78 9.27 -1.20
CA ARG A 48 5.22 8.98 -1.11
C ARG A 48 5.51 7.54 -0.73
N SER A 49 4.64 6.90 0.06
CA SER A 49 4.83 5.51 0.49
C SER A 49 4.94 4.56 -0.71
N VAL A 50 4.18 4.84 -1.77
CA VAL A 50 4.18 4.04 -2.99
C VAL A 50 5.56 4.06 -3.65
N ILE A 51 6.29 5.18 -3.61
CA ILE A 51 7.60 5.31 -4.26
C ILE A 51 8.68 4.48 -3.58
N TYR A 52 8.68 4.50 -2.25
CA TYR A 52 9.68 3.77 -1.46
C TYR A 52 9.33 2.29 -1.29
N TYR A 53 8.06 1.93 -1.42
CA TYR A 53 7.63 0.54 -1.36
C TYR A 53 8.17 -0.23 -2.56
N LYS A 54 9.01 -1.23 -2.25
CA LYS A 54 9.42 -2.28 -3.17
C LYS A 54 8.57 -3.51 -2.86
N PRO A 55 7.85 -4.08 -3.85
CA PRO A 55 7.13 -5.32 -3.63
C PRO A 55 8.13 -6.42 -3.28
N VAL A 56 7.89 -7.11 -2.17
CA VAL A 56 8.64 -8.30 -1.77
C VAL A 56 7.72 -9.49 -2.03
N PRO A 57 8.16 -10.50 -2.79
CA PRO A 57 7.37 -11.70 -2.97
C PRO A 57 7.29 -12.47 -1.65
N GLU A 58 6.13 -13.06 -1.38
CA GLU A 58 5.97 -13.90 -0.19
C GLU A 58 6.70 -15.23 -0.35
N SER A 59 7.32 -15.72 0.73
CA SER A 59 7.94 -17.03 0.73
C SER A 59 6.87 -18.14 0.66
N GLY A 60 7.24 -19.31 0.11
CA GLY A 60 6.33 -20.45 0.05
C GLY A 60 5.84 -20.88 1.44
N GLU A 61 6.67 -20.72 2.47
CA GLU A 61 6.30 -20.96 3.86
C GLU A 61 5.28 -19.94 4.36
N ASN A 62 5.47 -18.64 4.09
CA ASN A 62 4.52 -17.61 4.50
C ASN A 62 3.14 -17.81 3.83
N LEU A 63 3.13 -18.20 2.55
CA LEU A 63 1.90 -18.55 1.85
C LEU A 63 1.18 -19.76 2.47
N LYS A 64 1.92 -20.76 2.96
CA LYS A 64 1.33 -21.88 3.71
C LYS A 64 0.71 -21.39 5.01
N PHE A 65 1.42 -20.53 5.76
CA PHE A 65 0.89 -19.97 7.00
C PHE A 65 -0.38 -19.14 6.77
N MET A 66 -0.41 -18.29 5.75
CA MET A 66 -1.62 -17.53 5.38
C MET A 66 -2.82 -18.45 5.15
N ARG A 67 -2.63 -19.55 4.38
CA ARG A 67 -3.69 -20.53 4.14
C ARG A 67 -4.17 -21.23 5.42
N LEU A 68 -3.25 -21.66 6.27
CA LEU A 68 -3.59 -22.32 7.53
C LEU A 68 -4.35 -21.39 8.48
N ILE A 69 -3.96 -20.12 8.53
CA ILE A 69 -4.65 -19.10 9.33
C ILE A 69 -6.07 -18.89 8.79
N ASP A 70 -6.24 -18.77 7.47
CA ASP A 70 -7.55 -18.62 6.85
C ASP A 70 -8.45 -19.83 7.12
N GLU A 71 -7.94 -21.05 6.95
CA GLU A 71 -8.66 -22.30 7.26
C GLU A 71 -9.08 -22.34 8.73
N GLN A 72 -8.17 -22.01 9.64
CA GLN A 72 -8.46 -22.04 11.06
C GLN A 72 -9.49 -20.98 11.46
N TYR A 73 -9.47 -19.80 10.83
CA TYR A 73 -10.47 -18.77 11.07
C TYR A 73 -11.86 -19.19 10.59
N LEU A 74 -11.94 -19.91 9.45
CA LEU A 74 -13.21 -20.47 8.96
C LEU A 74 -13.77 -21.55 9.89
N HIS A 75 -12.90 -22.36 10.50
CA HIS A 75 -13.32 -23.39 11.45
C HIS A 75 -13.64 -22.83 12.84
N HIS A 76 -12.91 -21.81 13.28
CA HIS A 76 -12.98 -21.24 14.63
C HIS A 76 -12.96 -19.71 14.57
N PRO A 77 -14.05 -19.05 14.13
CA PRO A 77 -14.12 -17.60 14.02
C PRO A 77 -13.98 -16.89 15.38
N GLU A 78 -14.22 -17.60 16.49
CA GLU A 78 -14.03 -17.12 17.85
C GLU A 78 -12.56 -17.06 18.30
N PHE A 79 -11.63 -17.64 17.53
CA PHE A 79 -10.21 -17.62 17.88
C PHE A 79 -9.58 -16.28 17.54
N GLY A 80 -9.02 -15.63 18.56
CA GLY A 80 -8.09 -14.52 18.38
C GLY A 80 -6.67 -15.00 18.04
N SER A 81 -5.79 -14.05 17.73
CA SER A 81 -4.38 -14.29 17.40
C SER A 81 -3.63 -15.23 18.39
N PRO A 82 -3.81 -15.14 19.72
CA PRO A 82 -3.15 -16.07 20.64
C PRO A 82 -3.54 -17.54 20.41
N ARG A 83 -4.84 -17.84 20.31
CA ARG A 83 -5.34 -19.20 20.11
C ARG A 83 -4.98 -19.76 18.73
N MET A 84 -4.93 -18.90 17.71
CA MET A 84 -4.41 -19.29 16.39
C MET A 84 -2.94 -19.71 16.46
N THR A 85 -2.14 -18.94 17.19
CA THR A 85 -0.71 -19.23 17.38
C THR A 85 -0.50 -20.55 18.13
N ASP A 86 -1.25 -20.79 19.20
CA ASP A 86 -1.17 -22.04 19.97
C ASP A 86 -1.54 -23.26 19.10
N ARG A 87 -2.59 -23.15 18.29
CA ARG A 87 -2.97 -24.23 17.37
C ARG A 87 -1.90 -24.51 16.31
N LEU A 88 -1.27 -23.48 15.76
CA LEU A 88 -0.16 -23.64 14.81
C LEU A 88 1.05 -24.32 15.48
N ARG A 89 1.33 -24.01 16.75
CA ARG A 89 2.37 -24.70 17.54
C ARG A 89 2.03 -26.16 17.79
N GLU A 90 0.78 -26.48 18.11
CA GLU A 90 0.32 -27.86 18.24
C GLU A 90 0.45 -28.66 16.94
N GLN A 91 0.35 -28.00 15.78
CA GLN A 91 0.57 -28.61 14.47
C GLN A 91 2.06 -28.77 14.12
N GLY A 92 2.97 -28.41 15.03
CA GLY A 92 4.42 -28.56 14.87
C GLY A 92 5.10 -27.38 14.16
N TYR A 93 4.40 -26.26 13.95
CA TYR A 93 5.02 -25.07 13.41
C TYR A 93 5.70 -24.26 14.52
N SER A 94 7.00 -24.01 14.36
CA SER A 94 7.72 -23.05 15.19
C SER A 94 7.43 -21.64 14.67
N CYS A 95 6.45 -20.98 15.28
CA CYS A 95 6.12 -19.58 15.05
C CYS A 95 6.69 -18.67 16.16
#